data_AF-A0A978TLA3-F1
#
_entry.id   AF-A0A978TLA3-F1
#
_cell.length_a   1.000
_cell.length_b   1.000
_cell.length_c   1.000
_cell.angle_alpha   90.00
_cell.angle_beta   90.00
_cell.angle_gamma   90.00
#
_symmetry.space_group_name_H-M   'P 1'
#
loop_
_entity.id
_entity.type
_entity.pdbx_description
1 polymer ?
#
loop_
_entity_poly.entity_id
_entity_poly.type
_entity_poly.pdbx_seq_one_letter_code
_entity_poly.pdbx_strand_id
1 'polypeptide(L)' 'MLDNQKAQELECLVLGGFCPNCRSADIRYREYEENKKFCFQCSQCGWKGKYTSEELTQASQSWHMIQSPDETFES' A
#
# COMPACT_ATOMS: atom_id res chain seq x y z
N MET A 1 3.93 -12.72 10.04
CA MET A 1 3.38 -12.91 8.68
C MET A 1 2.38 -11.79 8.46
N LEU A 2 2.51 -11.04 7.36
CA LEU A 2 1.57 -9.98 7.01
C LEU A 2 0.22 -10.60 6.60
N ASP A 3 -0.87 -10.16 7.23
CA ASP A 3 -2.22 -10.53 6.80
C ASP A 3 -2.44 -10.16 5.33
N ASN A 4 -2.92 -11.10 4.52
CA ASN A 4 -3.13 -10.90 3.08
C ASN A 4 -4.05 -9.70 2.79
N GLN A 5 -4.99 -9.43 3.68
CA GLN A 5 -5.86 -8.27 3.61
C GLN A 5 -5.09 -6.94 3.75
N LYS A 6 -4.12 -6.85 4.66
CA LYS A 6 -3.28 -5.66 4.82
C LYS A 6 -2.36 -5.43 3.63
N ALA A 7 -1.86 -6.51 3.02
CA ALA A 7 -1.04 -6.41 1.81
C ALA A 7 -1.83 -5.78 0.66
N GLN A 8 -3.09 -6.22 0.44
CA GLN A 8 -3.98 -5.64 -0.56
C GLN A 8 -4.37 -4.19 -0.24
N GLU A 9 -4.59 -3.85 1.03
CA GLU A 9 -4.83 -2.46 1.44
C GLU A 9 -3.64 -1.57 1.11
N LEU A 10 -2.43 -1.99 1.49
CA LEU A 10 -1.19 -1.28 1.20
C LEU A 10 -0.94 -1.14 -0.30
N GLU A 11 -1.26 -2.16 -1.09
CA GLU A 11 -1.18 -2.08 -2.56
C GLU A 11 -2.15 -1.02 -3.11
N CYS A 12 -3.43 -1.05 -2.71
CA CYS A 12 -4.42 -0.04 -3.10
C CYS A 12 -4.00 1.39 -2.69
N LEU A 13 -3.39 1.54 -1.51
CA LEU A 13 -2.95 2.81 -0.97
C LEU A 13 -1.69 3.35 -1.66
N VAL A 14 -0.66 2.51 -1.79
CA VAL A 14 0.68 2.94 -2.21
C VAL A 14 0.83 2.90 -3.72
N LEU A 15 0.33 1.86 -4.38
CA LEU A 15 0.35 1.77 -5.85
C LEU A 15 -0.87 2.46 -6.46
N GLY A 16 -2.04 2.26 -5.86
CA GLY A 16 -3.29 2.83 -6.37
C GLY A 16 -3.50 4.30 -5.99
N GLY A 17 -3.00 4.74 -4.83
CA GLY A 17 -3.29 6.08 -4.31
C GLY A 17 -4.73 6.25 -3.83
N PHE A 18 -5.47 5.15 -3.57
CA PHE A 18 -6.89 5.19 -3.21
C PHE A 18 -7.15 4.56 -1.84
N CYS A 19 -8.17 5.09 -1.13
CA CYS A 19 -8.60 4.54 0.14
C CYS A 19 -9.19 3.13 -0.07
N PRO A 20 -8.75 2.11 0.68
CA PRO A 20 -9.26 0.75 0.48
C PRO A 20 -10.75 0.61 0.80
N ASN A 21 -11.30 1.52 1.62
CA ASN A 21 -12.70 1.50 2.03
C ASN A 21 -13.64 2.23 1.05
N CYS A 22 -13.31 3.47 0.66
CA CYS A 22 -14.21 4.31 -0.17
C CYS A 22 -13.67 4.62 -1.56
N ARG A 23 -12.47 4.14 -1.90
CA ARG A 23 -11.74 4.42 -3.15
C ARG A 23 -11.48 5.90 -3.44
N SER A 24 -11.64 6.78 -2.45
CA SER A 24 -11.26 8.18 -2.59
C SER A 24 -9.73 8.33 -2.68
N ALA A 25 -9.27 9.24 -3.53
CA ALA A 25 -7.87 9.64 -3.62
C ALA A 25 -7.44 10.63 -2.52
N ASP A 26 -8.39 11.16 -1.73
CA ASP A 26 -8.11 12.11 -0.66
C ASP A 26 -7.61 11.40 0.60
N ILE A 27 -6.32 11.05 0.59
CA ILE A 27 -5.63 10.33 1.66
C ILE A 27 -4.50 11.19 2.21
N ARG A 28 -4.48 11.33 3.53
CA ARG A 28 -3.42 11.98 4.28
C ARG A 28 -2.44 10.94 4.80
N TYR A 29 -1.17 11.15 4.50
CA TYR A 29 -0.06 10.36 5.00
C TYR A 29 0.62 11.09 6.17
N ARG A 30 0.95 10.36 7.24
CA ARG A 30 1.78 10.83 8.35
C ARG A 30 2.76 9.75 8.78
N GLU A 31 4.03 10.11 8.82
CA GLU A 31 5.10 9.28 9.38
C GLU A 31 5.37 9.70 10.82
N TYR A 32 5.47 8.73 11.72
CA TYR A 32 5.88 8.95 13.10
C TYR A 32 7.28 8.34 13.30
N GLU A 33 8.30 9.20 13.41
CA GLU A 33 9.71 8.81 13.63
C GLU A 33 9.88 7.92 14.87
N GLU A 34 9.14 8.21 15.94
CA GLU A 34 9.33 7.59 17.27
C GLU A 34 9.03 6.07 17.30
N ASN A 35 8.36 5.53 16.27
CA ASN A 35 8.01 4.10 16.22
C ASN A 35 8.14 3.47 14.83
N LYS A 36 8.69 4.18 13.82
CA LYS A 36 8.70 3.73 12.41
C LYS A 36 7.33 3.24 11.94
N LYS A 37 6.28 3.95 12.36
CA LYS A 37 4.89 3.64 12.03
C LYS A 37 4.37 4.67 11.04
N PHE A 38 3.79 4.15 9.99
CA PHE A 38 3.19 4.86 8.87
C PHE A 38 1.68 4.87 9.06
N CYS A 39 1.12 6.06 9.23
CA CYS A 39 -0.32 6.25 9.35
C CYS A 39 -0.90 6.83 8.06
N PHE A 40 -1.98 6.22 7.59
CA PHE A 40 -2.79 6.70 6.49
C PHE A 40 -4.18 7.02 7.01
N GLN A 41 -4.75 8.14 6.58
CA GLN A 41 -6.11 8.52 6.91
C GLN A 41 -6.83 9.04 5.67
N CYS A 42 -8.01 8.51 5.36
CA CYS A 42 -8.87 9.08 4.33
C CYS A 42 -9.68 10.24 4.90
N SER A 43 -9.67 11.40 4.23
CA SER A 43 -10.46 12.56 4.68
C SER A 43 -11.96 12.42 4.36
N GLN A 44 -12.32 11.57 3.40
CA GLN A 44 -13.71 11.38 2.97
C GLN A 44 -14.50 10.46 3.92
N CYS A 45 -14.05 9.22 4.10
CA CYS A 45 -14.76 8.24 4.94
C CYS A 45 -14.18 8.08 6.34
N GLY A 46 -13.08 8.78 6.66
CA GLY A 46 -12.44 8.70 7.97
C GLY A 46 -11.66 7.41 8.25
N TRP A 47 -11.51 6.53 7.25
CA TRP A 47 -10.71 5.29 7.37
C TRP A 47 -9.28 5.61 7.82
N LYS A 48 -8.71 4.75 8.67
CA LYS A 48 -7.36 4.89 9.21
C LYS A 48 -6.61 3.55 9.13
N GLY A 49 -5.46 3.57 8.47
CA GLY A 49 -4.53 2.44 8.44
C GLY A 49 -3.25 2.80 9.19
N LYS A 50 -2.71 1.84 9.93
CA LYS A 50 -1.41 1.97 10.60
C LYS A 50 -0.56 0.76 10.24
N TYR A 51 0.63 1.02 9.70
CA TYR A 51 1.54 0.00 9.24
C TYR A 51 2.94 0.29 9.75
N THR A 52 3.71 -0.74 10.05
CA THR A 52 5.13 -0.64 10.40
C THR A 52 5.99 -0.66 9.15
N SER A 53 7.25 -0.23 9.27
CA SER A 53 8.24 -0.37 8.17
C SER A 53 8.39 -1.81 7.69
N GLU A 54 8.27 -2.79 8.60
CA GLU A 54 8.36 -4.21 8.27
C GLU A 54 7.16 -4.67 7.43
N GLU A 55 5.94 -4.26 7.79
CA GLU A 55 4.72 -4.58 7.02
C GLU A 55 4.76 -3.96 5.61
N LEU A 56 5.25 -2.73 5.47
CA LEU A 56 5.44 -2.10 4.16
C LEU A 56 6.52 -2.81 3.33
N THR A 57 7.62 -3.21 3.96
CA THR A 57 8.70 -3.95 3.28
C THR A 57 8.22 -5.33 2.84
N GLN A 58 7.42 -6.01 3.65
CA GLN A 58 6.82 -7.30 3.28
C GLN A 58 5.81 -7.14 2.15
N ALA A 59 4.97 -6.10 2.18
CA ALA A 59 4.02 -5.83 1.09
C ALA A 59 4.75 -5.50 -0.22
N SER A 60 5.85 -4.73 -0.18
CA SER A 60 6.59 -4.35 -1.38
C SER A 60 7.28 -5.51 -2.09
N GLN A 61 7.61 -6.60 -1.38
CA GLN A 61 8.13 -7.82 -1.99
C GLN A 61 7.13 -8.42 -2.99
N SER A 62 5.83 -8.27 -2.77
CA SER A 62 4.78 -8.76 -3.66
C SER A 62 4.55 -7.86 -4.88
N TRP A 63 4.87 -6.56 -4.79
CA TRP A 63 4.68 -5.61 -5.90
C TRP A 63 5.67 -5.82 -7.05
N HIS A 64 6.85 -6.35 -6.75
CA HIS A 64 7.89 -6.61 -7.75
C HIS A 64 7.56 -7.77 -8.72
N MET A 65 6.60 -8.64 -8.40
CA MET A 65 6.20 -9.74 -9.29
C MET A 65 5.31 -9.30 -10.47
N ILE A 66 4.97 -8.01 -10.59
CA ILE A 66 4.12 -7.48 -11.67
C ILE A 66 4.94 -7.03 -12.90
N GLN A 67 6.27 -7.14 -12.87
CA GLN A 67 7.13 -6.88 -14.04
C GLN A 67 7.92 -8.12 -14.46
N SER A 68 7.21 -9.14 -14.94
CA SER A 68 7.79 -9.95 -16.01
C SER A 68 7.44 -9.23 -17.32
N PRO A 69 8.40 -8.58 -18.01
CA PRO A 69 8.14 -8.17 -19.39
C PRO A 69 7.80 -9.43 -20.18
N ASP A 70 6.65 -9.41 -20.84
CA ASP A 70 6.28 -10.38 -21.86
C ASP A 70 7.32 -10.24 -22.99
N GLU A 71 8.38 -11.05 -22.95
CA GLU A 71 9.33 -11.19 -24.04
C GLU A 71 8.65 -11.98 -25.18
N THR A 72 7.69 -11.35 -25.85
CA THR A 72 7.22 -11.78 -27.18
C THR A 72 7.54 -10.67 -28.18
N PHE A 73 8.82 -10.59 -28.56
CA PHE A 73 9.22 -9.96 -29.81
C PHE A 73 9.73 -11.06 -30.73
N GLU A 74 8.81 -11.62 -31.53
CA GLU A 74 9.18 -12.39 -32.71
C GLU A 74 9.88 -11.45 -33.71
N SER A 75 11.00 -11.90 -34.26
CA SER A 75 11.64 -11.36 -35.47
C SER A 75 12.30 -12.49 -36.24
#